data_AF-A0A662SE67-F1
#
_entry.id   AF-A0A662SE67-F1
#
_cell.length_a   1.000
_cell.length_b   1.000
_cell.length_c   1.000
_cell.angle_alpha   90.00
_cell.angle_beta   90.00
_cell.angle_gamma   90.00
#
_symmetry.space_group_name_H-M   'P 1'
#
loop_
_entity.id
_entity.type
_entity.pdbx_description
1 polymer ?
#
loop_
_entity_poly.entity_id
_entity_poly.type
_entity_poly.pdbx_seq_one_letter_code
_entity_poly.pdbx_strand_id
1 'polypeptide(L)'
;MTKEIVKFKEDENGNKYPFIDVGSESHGRKSFRLWISGRLLEKNGEGNYVVTFPLRNAKVERTEKGSPVLRPSRDTMVYNIFVPCGFRGDSTFEILSEHSEVFKYCMYRSPRGSLGVSVGALVNAPDGKPLKYRWERSGRLYGSSPEGITIVMPNGEKRDFEEVPDRLEALEELPVHNER
;
A
#
# COMPACT_ATOMS: atom_id res chain seq x y z
N MET A 1 -3.91 1.22 10.22
CA MET A 1 -3.05 2.28 9.65
C MET A 1 -1.61 1.81 9.56
N THR A 2 -0.91 2.13 8.47
CA THR A 2 0.52 1.81 8.26
C THR A 2 1.35 3.07 8.41
N LYS A 3 2.37 3.07 9.27
CA LYS A 3 3.28 4.21 9.46
C LYS A 3 4.66 3.87 8.90
N GLU A 4 5.19 4.75 8.07
CA GLU A 4 6.51 4.60 7.46
C GLU A 4 7.43 5.72 7.97
N ILE A 5 8.62 5.34 8.44
CA ILE A 5 9.65 6.28 8.88
C ILE A 5 10.33 6.88 7.64
N VAL A 6 10.33 8.22 7.57
CA VAL A 6 10.86 8.97 6.44
C VAL A 6 12.35 9.19 6.61
N LYS A 7 13.10 8.91 5.54
CA LYS A 7 14.53 9.18 5.42
C LYS A 7 14.75 10.45 4.61
N PHE A 8 15.93 11.05 4.72
CA PHE A 8 16.29 12.26 3.97
C PHE A 8 17.54 12.00 3.12
N LYS A 9 17.53 12.50 1.89
CA LYS A 9 18.72 12.62 1.06
C LYS A 9 19.13 14.08 1.01
N GLU A 10 20.40 14.38 1.25
CA GLU A 10 20.95 15.72 1.17
C GLU A 10 21.64 15.92 -0.19
N ASP A 11 21.52 17.10 -0.79
CA ASP A 11 22.31 17.51 -1.96
C ASP A 11 23.54 18.35 -1.55
N GLU A 12 24.37 18.72 -2.53
CA GLU A 12 25.58 19.53 -2.31
C GLU A 12 25.29 20.92 -1.74
N ASN A 13 24.05 21.40 -1.84
CA ASN A 13 23.60 22.68 -1.32
C ASN A 13 22.97 22.57 0.08
N GLY A 14 22.97 21.37 0.68
CA GLY A 14 22.36 21.12 2.00
C GLY A 14 20.84 20.95 1.98
N ASN A 15 20.20 20.91 0.80
CA ASN A 15 18.76 20.69 0.73
C ASN A 15 18.42 19.24 1.05
N LYS A 16 17.43 19.04 1.91
CA LYS A 16 16.99 17.71 2.35
C LYS A 16 15.71 17.29 1.63
N TYR A 17 15.77 16.16 0.94
CA TYR A 17 14.67 15.59 0.18
C TYR A 17 14.13 14.35 0.93
N PRO A 18 12.87 14.39 1.41
CA PRO A 18 12.29 13.28 2.14
C PRO A 18 11.93 12.12 1.20
N PHE A 19 12.15 10.88 1.65
CA PHE A 19 11.80 9.68 0.90
C PHE A 19 11.57 8.46 1.81
N ILE A 20 10.90 7.46 1.25
CA ILE A 20 10.89 6.08 1.75
C ILE A 20 11.33 5.12 0.63
N ASP A 21 12.02 4.05 0.98
CA ASP A 21 12.34 2.96 0.05
C ASP A 21 11.25 1.89 0.21
N VAL A 22 10.49 1.62 -0.86
CA VAL A 22 9.31 0.77 -0.85
C VAL A 22 9.64 -0.59 -1.46
N GLY A 23 9.22 -1.66 -0.77
CA GLY A 23 9.51 -3.03 -1.17
C GLY A 23 10.91 -3.50 -0.75
N SER A 24 11.11 -4.81 -0.86
CA SER A 24 12.38 -5.50 -0.62
C SER A 24 12.40 -6.74 -1.49
N GLU A 25 12.97 -6.62 -2.67
CA GLU A 25 13.07 -7.67 -3.69
C GLU A 25 14.36 -8.47 -3.54
N SER A 26 14.89 -8.97 -4.65
CA SER A 26 16.12 -9.76 -4.65
C SER A 26 17.27 -8.99 -4.01
N HIS A 27 17.94 -9.64 -3.06
CA HIS A 27 19.03 -9.12 -2.25
C HIS A 27 18.69 -7.81 -1.51
N GLY A 28 17.41 -7.63 -1.13
CA GLY A 28 16.96 -6.46 -0.38
C GLY A 28 16.86 -5.18 -1.21
N ARG A 29 16.92 -5.30 -2.54
CA ARG A 29 16.69 -4.16 -3.44
C ARG A 29 15.26 -3.68 -3.31
N LYS A 30 15.04 -2.40 -3.05
CA LYS A 30 13.69 -1.82 -3.12
C LYS A 30 13.06 -1.99 -4.50
N SER A 31 11.73 -2.07 -4.54
CA SER A 31 10.98 -1.98 -5.80
C SER A 31 11.07 -0.55 -6.37
N PHE A 32 10.94 0.46 -5.51
CA PHE A 32 11.16 1.86 -5.89
C PHE A 32 11.48 2.73 -4.67
N ARG A 33 11.98 3.94 -4.93
CA ARG A 33 12.06 5.02 -3.94
C ARG A 33 10.88 5.96 -4.15
N LEU A 34 10.08 6.15 -3.12
CA LEU A 34 9.02 7.15 -3.10
C LEU A 34 9.57 8.44 -2.49
N TRP A 35 9.64 9.50 -3.29
CA TRP A 35 9.92 10.83 -2.78
C TRP A 35 8.68 11.42 -2.14
N ILE A 36 8.82 12.19 -1.07
CA ILE A 36 7.67 12.71 -0.32
C ILE A 36 7.79 14.22 -0.19
N SER A 37 6.70 14.94 -0.48
CA SER A 37 6.61 16.36 -0.18
C SER A 37 6.70 16.58 1.32
N GLY A 38 7.56 17.50 1.77
CA GLY A 38 7.71 17.85 3.19
C GLY A 38 6.40 18.30 3.87
N ARG A 39 5.41 18.75 3.08
CA ARG A 39 4.08 19.16 3.57
C ARG A 39 3.21 18.02 4.08
N LEU A 40 3.56 16.77 3.76
CA LEU A 40 2.83 15.57 4.15
C LEU A 40 3.48 14.83 5.33
N LEU A 41 4.58 15.38 5.88
CA LEU A 41 5.31 14.74 6.96
C LEU A 41 4.75 15.15 8.30
N GLU A 42 4.61 14.15 9.18
CA GLU A 42 4.27 14.33 10.58
C GLU A 42 5.45 13.91 11.44
N LYS A 43 5.56 14.43 12.67
CA LYS A 43 6.51 13.88 13.65
C LYS A 43 5.79 12.88 14.54
N ASN A 44 6.39 11.71 14.75
CA ASN A 44 5.92 10.77 15.76
C ASN A 44 6.35 11.21 17.18
N GLY A 45 5.92 10.48 18.21
CA GLY A 45 6.27 10.78 19.61
C GLY A 45 7.77 10.67 19.95
N GLU A 46 8.56 10.06 19.07
CA GLU A 46 10.02 9.93 19.18
C GLU A 46 10.77 11.03 18.42
N GLY A 47 10.04 11.95 17.77
CA GLY A 47 10.60 13.04 16.98
C GLY A 47 10.98 12.67 15.53
N ASN A 48 10.77 11.42 15.11
CA ASN A 48 11.01 10.95 13.75
C ASN A 48 9.94 11.48 12.79
N TYR A 49 10.34 11.89 11.58
CA TYR A 49 9.39 12.20 10.51
C TYR A 49 8.77 10.91 9.97
N VAL A 50 7.45 10.90 9.81
CA VAL A 50 6.67 9.75 9.35
C VAL A 50 5.62 10.17 8.32
N VAL A 51 5.17 9.19 7.55
CA VAL A 51 3.96 9.26 6.75
C VAL A 51 3.03 8.10 7.14
N THR A 52 1.73 8.39 7.27
CA THR A 52 0.72 7.41 7.69
C THR A 52 -0.25 7.14 6.55
N PHE A 53 -0.48 5.87 6.23
CA PHE A 53 -1.47 5.44 5.26
C PHE A 53 -2.70 4.76 5.93
N PRO A 54 -3.91 4.92 5.38
CA PRO A 54 -4.27 5.72 4.21
C PRO A 54 -4.03 7.22 4.42
N LEU A 55 -3.53 7.91 3.39
CA LEU A 55 -3.16 9.31 3.45
C LEU A 55 -4.13 10.13 2.61
N ARG A 56 -4.99 10.90 3.28
CA ARG A 56 -5.92 11.84 2.65
C ARG A 56 -5.19 13.04 2.06
N ASN A 57 -5.87 13.71 1.13
CA ASN A 57 -5.37 14.89 0.44
C ASN A 57 -3.97 14.69 -0.18
N ALA A 58 -3.72 13.52 -0.75
CA ALA A 58 -2.43 13.15 -1.31
C ALA A 58 -2.56 12.30 -2.57
N LYS A 59 -1.55 12.35 -3.43
CA LYS A 59 -1.44 11.55 -4.64
C LYS A 59 0.00 11.16 -4.88
N VAL A 60 0.22 9.92 -5.32
CA VAL A 60 1.51 9.52 -5.90
C VAL A 60 1.48 9.82 -7.39
N GLU A 61 2.42 10.61 -7.89
CA GLU A 61 2.57 10.92 -9.31
C GLU A 61 3.98 10.57 -9.79
N ARG A 62 4.12 10.26 -11.07
CA ARG A 62 5.45 10.08 -11.69
C ARG A 62 5.98 11.42 -12.15
N THR A 63 7.25 11.70 -11.85
CA THR A 63 7.96 12.78 -12.53
C THR A 63 8.17 12.45 -14.00
N GLU A 64 8.60 13.42 -14.79
CA GLU A 64 9.02 13.21 -16.18
C GLU A 64 10.08 12.11 -16.33
N LYS A 65 10.93 11.93 -15.31
CA LYS A 65 11.96 10.87 -15.26
C LYS A 65 11.43 9.54 -14.70
N GLY A 66 10.12 9.40 -14.51
CA GLY A 66 9.45 8.19 -14.05
C GLY A 66 9.52 7.90 -12.55
N SER A 67 10.19 8.75 -11.76
CA SER A 67 10.30 8.56 -10.30
C SER A 67 8.97 8.87 -9.61
N PRO A 68 8.46 8.02 -8.71
CA PRO A 68 7.23 8.30 -7.99
C PRO A 68 7.46 9.33 -6.87
N VAL A 69 6.53 10.28 -6.76
CA VAL A 69 6.52 11.36 -5.76
C VAL A 69 5.15 11.47 -5.12
N LEU A 70 5.10 11.43 -3.79
CA LEU A 70 3.92 11.67 -2.99
C LEU A 70 3.75 13.16 -2.74
N ARG A 71 2.66 13.75 -3.26
CA ARG A 71 2.37 15.19 -3.17
C ARG A 71 0.96 15.47 -2.64
N PRO A 72 0.71 16.65 -2.07
CA PRO A 72 -0.64 17.08 -1.74
C PRO A 72 -1.54 17.11 -2.98
N SER A 73 -2.76 16.59 -2.84
CA SER A 73 -3.80 16.57 -3.89
C SER A 73 -5.16 16.70 -3.22
N ARG A 74 -6.06 17.58 -3.65
CA ARG A 74 -7.33 17.80 -2.94
C ARG A 74 -8.35 16.69 -3.15
N ASP A 75 -8.29 16.02 -4.29
CA ASP A 75 -9.35 15.11 -4.74
C ASP A 75 -8.96 13.63 -4.60
N THR A 76 -7.77 13.36 -4.07
CA THR A 76 -7.18 12.02 -4.03
C THR A 76 -6.71 11.68 -2.63
N MET A 77 -6.76 10.39 -2.32
CA MET A 77 -6.04 9.81 -1.20
C MET A 77 -5.22 8.60 -1.64
N VAL A 78 -4.19 8.30 -0.88
CA VAL A 78 -3.28 7.18 -1.15
C VAL A 78 -3.49 6.09 -0.12
N TYR A 79 -3.79 4.89 -0.59
CA TYR A 79 -3.80 3.68 0.22
C TYR A 79 -2.49 2.93 0.07
N ASN A 80 -2.00 2.34 1.15
CA ASN A 80 -0.91 1.35 1.10
C ASN A 80 -1.49 -0.03 1.45
N ILE A 81 -1.62 -0.90 0.45
CA ILE A 81 -2.13 -2.26 0.60
C ILE A 81 -1.00 -3.28 0.56
N PHE A 82 -1.16 -4.38 1.28
CA PHE A 82 -0.17 -5.43 1.36
C PHE A 82 -0.86 -6.79 1.54
N VAL A 83 -0.55 -7.74 0.68
CA VAL A 83 -1.08 -9.11 0.71
C VAL A 83 0.06 -10.06 1.05
N PRO A 84 0.13 -10.60 2.28
CA PRO A 84 1.18 -11.54 2.65
C PRO A 84 0.98 -12.90 1.96
N CYS A 85 2.04 -13.48 1.39
CA CYS A 85 2.03 -14.85 0.89
C CYS A 85 2.17 -15.89 2.02
N GLY A 86 1.94 -17.18 1.73
CA GLY A 86 2.35 -18.29 2.59
C GLY A 86 3.85 -18.57 2.55
N PHE A 87 4.32 -19.53 3.34
CA PHE A 87 5.72 -19.97 3.28
C PHE A 87 6.00 -20.68 1.95
N ARG A 88 7.04 -20.24 1.23
CA ARG A 88 7.38 -20.67 -0.14
C ARG A 88 6.22 -20.50 -1.13
N GLY A 89 5.46 -19.41 -0.98
CA GLY A 89 4.39 -19.05 -1.90
C GLY A 89 4.55 -17.64 -2.46
N ASP A 90 3.52 -17.21 -3.15
CA ASP A 90 3.37 -15.90 -3.77
C ASP A 90 2.02 -15.29 -3.37
N SER A 91 1.78 -14.04 -3.73
CA SER A 91 0.47 -13.42 -3.60
C SER A 91 0.20 -12.45 -4.74
N THR A 92 -1.07 -12.20 -5.00
CA THR A 92 -1.57 -11.28 -6.01
C THR A 92 -2.77 -10.50 -5.46
N PHE A 93 -3.13 -9.41 -6.13
CA PHE A 93 -4.35 -8.68 -5.83
C PHE A 93 -4.88 -7.96 -7.07
N GLU A 94 -6.17 -7.61 -7.00
CA GLU A 94 -6.89 -6.81 -7.96
C GLU A 94 -7.69 -5.73 -7.21
N ILE A 95 -7.55 -4.47 -7.63
CA ILE A 95 -8.35 -3.38 -7.07
C ILE A 95 -9.73 -3.40 -7.72
N LEU A 96 -10.77 -3.47 -6.90
CA LEU A 96 -12.18 -3.52 -7.34
C LEU A 96 -12.85 -2.14 -7.30
N SER A 97 -12.37 -1.22 -6.46
CA SER A 97 -12.88 0.15 -6.37
C SER A 97 -12.32 1.06 -7.47
N GLU A 98 -12.98 2.21 -7.67
CA GLU A 98 -12.45 3.30 -8.50
C GLU A 98 -11.05 3.74 -8.01
N HIS A 99 -10.10 3.77 -8.94
CA HIS A 99 -8.73 4.18 -8.70
C HIS A 99 -8.10 4.72 -9.99
N SER A 100 -7.00 5.44 -9.87
CA SER A 100 -6.33 6.08 -11.02
C SER A 100 -4.95 5.51 -11.34
N GLU A 101 -4.12 5.24 -10.34
CA GLU A 101 -2.78 4.66 -10.55
C GLU A 101 -2.41 3.74 -9.39
N VAL A 102 -1.69 2.65 -9.72
CA VAL A 102 -1.24 1.62 -8.78
C VAL A 102 0.27 1.45 -8.90
N PHE A 103 0.99 1.65 -7.80
CA PHE A 103 2.44 1.49 -7.70
C PHE A 103 2.76 0.21 -6.94
N LYS A 104 2.84 -0.91 -7.67
CA LYS A 104 3.11 -2.23 -7.12
C LYS A 104 4.54 -2.35 -6.59
N TYR A 105 4.70 -3.09 -5.50
CA TYR A 105 5.99 -3.46 -4.93
C TYR A 105 5.95 -4.89 -4.41
N CYS A 106 7.12 -5.49 -4.23
CA CYS A 106 7.28 -6.84 -3.73
C CYS A 106 8.04 -6.86 -2.40
N MET A 107 7.75 -7.87 -1.58
CA MET A 107 8.43 -8.12 -0.30
C MET A 107 8.87 -9.58 -0.25
N TYR A 108 10.15 -9.81 -0.52
CA TYR A 108 10.78 -11.11 -0.54
C TYR A 108 11.12 -11.50 0.89
N ARG A 109 10.68 -12.68 1.32
CA ARG A 109 10.98 -13.23 2.66
C ARG A 109 12.41 -13.76 2.80
N SER A 110 13.19 -13.73 1.73
CA SER A 110 14.58 -14.18 1.66
C SER A 110 15.30 -13.46 0.52
N PRO A 111 16.65 -13.41 0.49
CA PRO A 111 17.39 -12.68 -0.55
C PRO A 111 17.05 -13.10 -1.99
N ARG A 112 16.56 -14.32 -2.21
CA ARG A 112 16.15 -14.82 -3.54
C ARG A 112 14.66 -15.03 -3.69
N GLY A 113 13.85 -14.65 -2.69
CA GLY A 113 12.40 -14.85 -2.71
C GLY A 113 11.95 -16.30 -2.51
N SER A 114 12.87 -17.25 -2.30
CA SER A 114 12.54 -18.68 -2.18
C SER A 114 11.67 -19.02 -0.98
N LEU A 115 11.72 -18.24 0.11
CA LEU A 115 10.82 -18.37 1.26
C LEU A 115 9.43 -17.75 1.04
N GLY A 116 9.23 -17.11 -0.10
CA GLY A 116 7.98 -16.51 -0.53
C GLY A 116 8.12 -15.04 -0.91
N VAL A 117 7.22 -14.59 -1.77
CA VAL A 117 7.16 -13.23 -2.31
C VAL A 117 5.76 -12.67 -2.08
N SER A 118 5.64 -11.74 -1.14
CA SER A 118 4.39 -11.01 -0.92
C SER A 118 4.33 -9.79 -1.86
N VAL A 119 3.13 -9.36 -2.25
CA VAL A 119 2.92 -8.14 -3.03
C VAL A 119 2.23 -7.05 -2.21
N GLY A 120 2.49 -5.80 -2.55
CA GLY A 120 1.74 -4.65 -2.06
C GLY A 120 1.66 -3.56 -3.12
N ALA A 121 0.95 -2.49 -2.81
CA ALA A 121 0.90 -1.32 -3.67
C ALA A 121 0.51 -0.05 -2.94
N LEU A 122 1.00 1.08 -3.46
CA LEU A 122 0.39 2.38 -3.24
C LEU A 122 -0.69 2.60 -4.30
N VAL A 123 -1.90 2.93 -3.89
CA VAL A 123 -3.06 3.10 -4.78
C VAL A 123 -3.64 4.50 -4.61
N ASN A 124 -3.72 5.24 -5.71
CA ASN A 124 -4.43 6.52 -5.76
C ASN A 124 -5.93 6.28 -5.97
N ALA A 125 -6.76 6.70 -5.02
CA ALA A 125 -8.21 6.58 -5.07
C ALA A 125 -8.89 7.93 -4.75
N PRO A 126 -10.17 8.14 -5.13
CA PRO A 126 -10.91 9.34 -4.75
C PRO A 126 -10.90 9.57 -3.24
N ASP A 127 -10.66 10.81 -2.79
CA ASP A 127 -10.59 11.12 -1.36
C ASP A 127 -11.92 10.80 -0.65
N GLY A 128 -11.82 10.19 0.54
CA GLY A 128 -12.97 9.84 1.37
C GLY A 128 -13.75 8.60 0.92
N LYS A 129 -13.32 7.90 -0.14
CA LYS A 129 -13.95 6.65 -0.59
C LYS A 129 -13.15 5.42 -0.14
N PRO A 130 -13.79 4.37 0.39
CA PRO A 130 -13.09 3.12 0.74
C PRO A 130 -12.44 2.45 -0.46
N LEU A 131 -11.31 1.78 -0.22
CA LEU A 131 -10.62 0.98 -1.23
C LEU A 131 -10.94 -0.51 -1.03
N LYS A 132 -11.49 -1.15 -2.05
CA LYS A 132 -11.76 -2.57 -2.09
C LYS A 132 -10.78 -3.28 -3.01
N TYR A 133 -10.23 -4.41 -2.57
CA TYR A 133 -9.39 -5.26 -3.41
C TYR A 133 -9.62 -6.74 -3.12
N ARG A 134 -9.60 -7.55 -4.17
CA ARG A 134 -9.52 -9.01 -4.09
C ARG A 134 -8.06 -9.42 -4.02
N TRP A 135 -7.78 -10.48 -3.30
CA TRP A 135 -6.43 -11.01 -3.16
C TRP A 135 -6.43 -12.53 -3.21
N GLU A 136 -5.31 -13.07 -3.68
CA GLU A 136 -4.99 -14.49 -3.68
C GLU A 136 -3.58 -14.66 -3.11
N ARG A 137 -3.32 -15.78 -2.45
CA ARG A 137 -2.02 -16.15 -1.90
C ARG A 137 -1.82 -17.67 -1.93
N SER A 138 -0.59 -18.06 -2.20
CA SER A 138 -0.18 -19.47 -2.30
C SER A 138 0.84 -19.84 -1.21
N GLY A 139 1.33 -21.08 -1.26
CA GLY A 139 2.34 -21.62 -0.34
C GLY A 139 1.73 -22.30 0.88
N ARG A 140 2.52 -22.48 1.95
CA ARG A 140 2.01 -23.05 3.20
C ARG A 140 1.34 -21.95 4.01
N LEU A 141 0.01 -22.01 4.07
CA LEU A 141 -0.84 -21.01 4.72
C LEU A 141 -1.20 -21.36 6.17
N TYR A 142 -0.89 -22.58 6.63
CA TYR A 142 -1.13 -23.00 8.02
C TYR A 142 -2.56 -22.74 8.53
N GLY A 143 -3.54 -23.01 7.67
CA GLY A 143 -4.96 -22.82 7.97
C GLY A 143 -5.50 -21.42 7.64
N SER A 144 -4.67 -20.50 7.13
CA SER A 144 -5.17 -19.22 6.60
C SER A 144 -5.75 -19.39 5.20
N SER A 145 -6.78 -18.61 4.88
CA SER A 145 -7.51 -18.68 3.61
C SER A 145 -6.63 -18.31 2.41
N PRO A 146 -6.70 -19.02 1.27
CA PRO A 146 -5.89 -18.75 0.09
C PRO A 146 -6.35 -17.51 -0.69
N GLU A 147 -7.58 -17.08 -0.48
CA GLU A 147 -8.17 -15.95 -1.19
C GLU A 147 -9.17 -15.20 -0.31
N GLY A 148 -9.48 -13.98 -0.71
CA GLY A 148 -10.45 -13.16 -0.04
C GLY A 148 -10.50 -11.74 -0.59
N ILE A 149 -11.27 -10.90 0.10
CA ILE A 149 -11.50 -9.52 -0.27
C ILE A 149 -11.33 -8.64 0.95
N THR A 150 -10.61 -7.54 0.78
CA THR A 150 -10.38 -6.56 1.84
C THR A 150 -11.00 -5.23 1.45
N ILE A 151 -11.70 -4.61 2.39
CA ILE A 151 -12.15 -3.21 2.32
C ILE A 151 -11.31 -2.40 3.30
N VAL A 152 -10.62 -1.37 2.79
CA VAL A 152 -9.87 -0.41 3.59
C VAL A 152 -10.62 0.91 3.64
N MET A 153 -11.13 1.25 4.81
CA MET A 153 -11.86 2.50 5.05
C MET A 153 -10.89 3.70 5.02
N PRO A 154 -11.36 4.94 4.75
CA PRO A 154 -10.51 6.13 4.73
C PRO A 154 -9.77 6.42 6.04
N ASN A 155 -10.29 5.95 7.17
CA ASN A 155 -9.65 6.01 8.49
C ASN A 155 -8.58 4.91 8.68
N GLY A 156 -8.37 4.03 7.71
CA GLY A 156 -7.41 2.93 7.77
C GLY A 156 -7.86 1.69 8.55
N GLU A 157 -9.13 1.60 8.94
CA GLU A 157 -9.77 0.37 9.37
C GLU A 157 -9.85 -0.61 8.18
N LYS A 158 -9.61 -1.89 8.44
CA LYS A 158 -9.69 -2.96 7.44
C LYS A 158 -10.77 -3.95 7.81
N ARG A 159 -11.53 -4.40 6.82
CA ARG A 159 -12.50 -5.49 6.93
C ARG A 159 -12.12 -6.56 5.90
N ASP A 160 -11.81 -7.75 6.39
CA ASP A 160 -11.40 -8.89 5.57
C ASP A 160 -12.56 -9.88 5.47
N PHE A 161 -12.83 -10.33 4.25
CA PHE A 161 -13.81 -11.34 3.91
C PHE A 161 -13.07 -12.49 3.26
N GLU A 162 -12.95 -13.60 3.97
CA GLU A 162 -12.25 -14.79 3.52
C GLU A 162 -13.20 -15.72 2.77
N GLU A 163 -12.68 -16.50 1.81
CA GLU A 163 -13.44 -17.54 1.09
C GLU A 163 -14.74 -17.01 0.43
N VAL A 164 -14.66 -15.87 -0.27
CA VAL A 164 -15.82 -15.27 -0.93
C VAL A 164 -16.20 -16.13 -2.14
N PRO A 165 -17.43 -16.71 -2.20
CA PRO A 165 -17.87 -17.47 -3.37
C PRO A 165 -17.82 -16.60 -4.64
N ASP A 166 -17.63 -17.23 -5.80
CA ASP A 166 -17.45 -16.66 -7.16
C ASP A 166 -18.49 -15.62 -7.66
N ARG A 167 -19.42 -15.12 -6.83
CA ARG A 167 -20.45 -14.16 -7.25
C ARG A 167 -20.06 -12.73 -6.92
N LEU A 168 -19.85 -11.96 -7.99
CA LEU A 168 -19.82 -10.49 -8.02
C LEU A 168 -20.99 -9.83 -7.26
N GLU A 169 -22.13 -10.51 -7.15
CA GLU A 169 -23.36 -10.01 -6.51
C GLU A 169 -23.21 -9.87 -4.99
N ALA A 170 -22.55 -10.80 -4.30
CA ALA A 170 -22.32 -10.72 -2.86
C ALA A 170 -21.41 -9.55 -2.46
N LEU A 171 -20.69 -8.99 -3.44
CA LEU A 171 -19.72 -7.93 -3.27
C LEU A 171 -20.33 -6.53 -3.34
N GLU A 172 -21.43 -6.36 -4.05
CA GLU A 172 -22.21 -5.11 -4.07
C GLU A 172 -23.01 -4.93 -2.77
N GLU A 173 -23.36 -6.03 -2.10
CA GLU A 173 -24.13 -6.02 -0.85
C GLU A 173 -23.29 -5.82 0.42
N LEU A 174 -21.95 -5.83 0.32
CA LEU A 174 -21.12 -5.61 1.51
C LEU A 174 -21.31 -4.19 2.05
N PRO A 175 -21.81 -4.02 3.28
CA PRO A 175 -22.17 -2.71 3.80
C PRO A 175 -20.93 -1.84 3.94
N VAL A 176 -20.89 -0.79 3.14
CA VAL A 176 -19.86 0.26 3.20
C VAL A 176 -20.18 1.32 4.27
N HIS A 177 -21.33 1.18 4.95
CA HIS A 177 -21.82 2.13 5.94
C HIS A 177 -21.53 1.67 7.37
N ASN A 178 -20.95 2.55 8.17
CA ASN A 178 -21.13 2.53 9.62
C ASN A 178 -22.52 3.11 9.90
N GLU A 179 -23.37 2.33 10.57
CA GLU A 179 -24.40 2.94 11.40
C GLU A 179 -23.70 3.67 12.55
N ARG A 180 -23.78 5.01 12.49
CA ARG A 180 -23.64 6.04 13.54
C ARG A 180 -22.68 5.78 14.70
#